data_AF-A0A344ULP9-F1
#
_entry.id   AF-A0A344ULP9-F1
#
_cell.length_a   1.000
_cell.length_b   1.000
_cell.length_c   1.000
_cell.angle_alpha   90.00
_cell.angle_beta   90.00
_cell.angle_gamma   90.00
#
_symmetry.space_group_name_H-M   'P 1'
#
loop_
_entity.id
_entity.type
_entity.pdbx_description
1 polymer ?
#
loop_
_entity_poly.entity_id
_entity_poly.type
_entity_poly.pdbx_seq_one_letter_code
_entity_poly.pdbx_strand_id
1 'polypeptide(L)'
;MRRAARLGGVAALAAWLAACASIGNAKLEDVDEPYVKQALSLGEGSKQGMAGRLGQPQQKIGFDDGSEIWVYSYRQYKPKLQNFTNVGVLFRGQSNFSKELVLLFDKAGKVRQWKLSASEESLGTGLATQPLPAEN
;
A
#
# COMPACT_ATOMS: atom_id res chain seq x y z
N MET A 1 24.94 22.71 24.35
CA MET A 1 23.50 22.84 24.01
C MET A 1 23.20 22.96 22.51
N ARG A 2 23.97 23.73 21.71
CA ARG A 2 23.71 23.89 20.27
C ARG A 2 23.92 22.63 19.39
N ARG A 3 24.77 21.68 19.80
CA ARG A 3 24.98 20.42 19.07
C ARG A 3 23.84 19.41 19.25
N ALA A 4 23.22 19.37 20.43
CA ALA A 4 22.05 18.53 20.71
C ALA A 4 20.82 18.98 19.92
N ALA A 5 20.61 20.30 19.77
CA ALA A 5 19.54 20.86 18.93
C ALA A 5 19.76 20.55 17.43
N ARG A 6 21.01 20.52 16.95
CA ARG A 6 21.35 20.16 15.56
C ARG A 6 21.17 18.67 15.29
N LEU A 7 21.53 17.80 16.23
CA LEU A 7 21.32 16.35 16.14
C LEU A 7 19.82 15.98 16.21
N GLY A 8 19.06 16.65 17.08
CA GLY A 8 17.61 16.48 17.16
C GLY A 8 16.88 16.92 15.89
N GLY A 9 17.31 18.04 15.28
CA GLY A 9 16.74 18.52 14.01
C GLY A 9 17.01 17.59 12.82
N VAL A 10 18.21 17.01 12.72
CA VAL A 10 18.56 16.06 11.64
C VAL A 10 17.82 14.73 11.79
N ALA A 11 17.68 14.22 13.02
CA ALA A 11 16.93 12.99 13.29
C ALA A 11 15.43 13.14 13.01
N ALA A 12 14.84 14.28 13.37
CA ALA A 12 13.44 14.58 13.07
C ALA A 12 13.19 14.67 11.54
N LEU A 13 14.10 15.31 10.79
CA LEU A 13 13.98 15.39 9.32
C LEU A 13 14.08 14.00 8.66
N ALA A 14 14.99 13.14 9.14
CA ALA A 14 15.18 11.79 8.62
C ALA A 14 13.95 10.89 8.84
N ALA A 15 13.27 11.02 9.98
CA ALA A 15 12.05 10.27 10.26
C ALA A 15 10.88 10.65 9.33
N TRP A 16 10.80 11.91 8.90
CA TRP A 16 9.72 12.38 8.01
C TRP A 16 9.91 11.90 6.56
N LEU A 17 11.15 11.74 6.10
CA LEU A 17 11.47 11.24 4.76
C LEU A 17 11.11 9.76 4.57
N ALA A 18 11.10 8.96 5.64
CA ALA A 18 10.73 7.55 5.58
C ALA A 18 9.23 7.31 5.28
N ALA A 19 8.36 8.28 5.61
CA ALA A 19 6.92 8.17 5.40
C ALA A 19 6.48 8.37 3.93
N CYS A 20 7.37 8.82 3.04
CA CYS A 20 7.04 9.09 1.65
C CYS A 20 7.28 7.89 0.70
N ALA A 21 7.70 6.73 1.23
CA ALA A 21 8.02 5.54 0.43
C ALA A 21 6.81 4.63 0.11
N SER A 22 5.63 4.97 0.61
CA SER A 22 4.37 4.31 0.32
C SER A 22 3.47 5.15 -0.56
N ILE A 23 2.70 4.50 -1.42
CA ILE A 23 1.74 5.12 -2.32
C ILE A 23 0.36 4.48 -2.09
N GLY A 24 -0.69 5.29 -2.04
CA GLY A 24 -2.07 4.83 -1.88
C GLY A 24 -2.54 4.88 -0.43
N ASN A 25 -3.41 3.94 -0.06
CA ASN A 25 -4.06 3.93 1.26
C ASN A 25 -3.19 3.24 2.31
N ALA A 26 -2.47 4.02 3.12
CA ALA A 26 -1.64 3.48 4.20
C ALA A 26 -2.42 2.64 5.23
N LYS A 27 -3.72 2.89 5.43
CA LYS A 27 -4.55 2.07 6.34
C LYS A 27 -4.69 0.62 5.86
N LEU A 28 -4.41 0.35 4.59
CA LEU A 28 -4.47 -0.99 4.02
C LEU A 28 -3.23 -1.82 4.39
N GLU A 29 -2.12 -1.20 4.83
CA GLU A 29 -0.88 -1.91 5.19
C GLU A 29 -1.15 -3.05 6.18
N ASP A 30 -1.93 -2.78 7.22
CA ASP A 30 -2.26 -3.73 8.29
C ASP A 30 -3.57 -4.51 8.05
N VAL A 31 -4.24 -4.31 6.90
CA VAL A 31 -5.51 -4.99 6.60
C VAL A 31 -5.24 -6.39 6.05
N ASP A 32 -5.85 -7.40 6.67
CA ASP A 32 -5.83 -8.80 6.24
C ASP A 32 -7.25 -9.37 6.09
N GLU A 33 -7.37 -10.61 5.63
CA GLU A 33 -8.69 -11.23 5.48
C GLU A 33 -9.50 -11.32 6.79
N PRO A 34 -8.92 -11.73 7.93
CA PRO A 34 -9.60 -11.69 9.23
C PRO A 34 -10.16 -10.31 9.56
N TYR A 35 -9.38 -9.24 9.34
CA TYR A 35 -9.81 -7.86 9.58
C TYR A 35 -11.07 -7.51 8.76
N VAL A 36 -11.07 -7.82 7.47
CA VAL A 36 -12.22 -7.54 6.59
C VAL A 36 -13.42 -8.37 7.01
N LYS A 37 -13.24 -9.67 7.28
CA LYS A 37 -14.32 -10.56 7.74
C LYS A 37 -14.93 -10.07 9.05
N GLN A 38 -14.12 -9.61 9.99
CA GLN A 38 -14.57 -9.05 11.26
C GLN A 38 -15.33 -7.74 11.08
N ALA A 39 -14.83 -6.81 10.26
CA ALA A 39 -15.54 -5.57 9.98
C ALA A 39 -16.93 -5.83 9.37
N LEU A 40 -17.03 -6.83 8.48
CA LEU A 40 -18.30 -7.22 7.87
C LEU A 40 -19.26 -7.87 8.88
N SER A 41 -18.76 -8.72 9.79
CA SER A 41 -19.60 -9.39 10.80
C SER A 41 -20.14 -8.44 11.88
N LEU A 42 -19.41 -7.35 12.17
CA LEU A 42 -19.83 -6.29 13.09
C LEU A 42 -20.87 -5.33 12.47
N GLY A 43 -21.35 -5.60 11.26
CA GLY A 43 -22.36 -4.78 10.59
C GLY A 43 -21.82 -3.50 9.97
N GLU A 44 -20.49 -3.32 9.92
CA GLU A 44 -19.84 -2.15 9.32
C GLU A 44 -19.64 -2.30 7.81
N GLY A 45 -20.22 -3.35 7.22
CA GLY A 45 -20.27 -3.57 5.77
C GLY A 45 -21.05 -2.51 4.98
N SER A 46 -21.38 -1.37 5.57
CA SER A 46 -21.95 -0.24 4.83
C SER A 46 -20.85 0.61 4.18
N LYS A 47 -21.20 1.36 3.13
CA LYS A 47 -20.29 2.36 2.53
C LYS A 47 -19.70 3.30 3.58
N GLN A 48 -20.50 3.78 4.52
CA GLN A 48 -20.05 4.68 5.59
C GLN A 48 -19.15 3.97 6.61
N GLY A 49 -19.44 2.73 6.99
CA GLY A 49 -18.60 1.95 7.90
C GLY A 49 -17.22 1.67 7.30
N MET A 50 -17.19 1.24 6.04
CA MET A 50 -15.95 1.00 5.31
C MET A 50 -15.15 2.29 5.10
N ALA A 51 -15.81 3.41 4.76
CA ALA A 51 -15.16 4.71 4.65
C ALA A 51 -14.62 5.23 6.00
N GLY A 52 -15.31 4.95 7.11
CA GLY A 52 -14.85 5.32 8.45
C GLY A 52 -13.59 4.57 8.86
N ARG A 53 -13.49 3.27 8.52
CA ARG A 53 -12.33 2.43 8.83
C ARG A 53 -11.15 2.70 7.91
N LEU A 54 -11.39 2.57 6.61
CA LEU A 54 -10.36 2.57 5.57
C LEU A 54 -10.11 3.96 4.98
N GLY A 55 -10.97 4.95 5.23
CA GLY A 55 -10.92 6.25 4.55
C GLY A 55 -11.58 6.20 3.17
N GLN A 56 -11.31 7.20 2.32
CA GLN A 56 -11.85 7.21 0.96
C GLN A 56 -11.09 6.21 0.06
N PRO A 57 -11.79 5.47 -0.81
CA PRO A 57 -11.15 4.59 -1.79
C PRO A 57 -10.42 5.38 -2.87
N GLN A 58 -9.46 4.72 -3.52
CA GLN A 58 -8.70 5.30 -4.63
C GLN A 58 -9.59 5.40 -5.88
N GLN A 59 -10.50 4.45 -6.07
CA GLN A 59 -11.48 4.48 -7.16
C GLN A 59 -12.88 4.07 -6.67
N LYS A 60 -13.90 4.72 -7.23
CA LYS A 60 -15.31 4.36 -7.07
C LYS A 60 -15.91 4.20 -8.46
N ILE A 61 -16.50 3.03 -8.71
CA ILE A 61 -17.09 2.68 -10.00
C ILE A 61 -18.55 2.37 -9.74
N GLY A 62 -19.44 3.28 -10.16
CA GLY A 62 -20.88 3.06 -10.10
C GLY A 62 -21.39 2.34 -11.35
N PHE A 63 -22.40 1.50 -11.17
CA PHE A 63 -23.10 0.82 -12.26
C PHE A 63 -24.54 1.34 -12.37
N ASP A 64 -25.13 1.20 -13.55
CA ASP A 64 -26.52 1.64 -13.81
C ASP A 64 -27.55 0.88 -12.97
N ASP A 65 -27.22 -0.33 -12.53
CA ASP A 65 -28.04 -1.08 -11.60
C ASP A 65 -28.01 -0.50 -10.17
N GLY A 66 -27.18 0.50 -9.89
CA GLY A 66 -27.03 1.11 -8.57
C GLY A 66 -26.05 0.38 -7.65
N SER A 67 -25.41 -0.71 -8.11
CA SER A 67 -24.26 -1.29 -7.42
C SER A 67 -23.03 -0.39 -7.59
N GLU A 68 -22.06 -0.53 -6.68
CA GLU A 68 -20.85 0.28 -6.70
C GLU A 68 -19.64 -0.56 -6.30
N ILE A 69 -18.52 -0.43 -7.01
CA ILE A 69 -17.25 -1.03 -6.64
C ILE A 69 -16.34 0.04 -6.07
N TRP A 70 -15.75 -0.23 -4.91
CA TRP A 70 -14.68 0.56 -4.35
C TRP A 70 -13.37 -0.20 -4.43
N VAL A 71 -12.34 0.46 -4.94
CA VAL A 71 -10.99 -0.09 -5.02
C VAL A 71 -10.09 0.68 -4.06
N TYR A 72 -9.50 -0.07 -3.13
CA TYR A 72 -8.45 0.40 -2.26
C TYR A 72 -7.14 -0.24 -2.67
N SER A 73 -6.10 0.55 -2.86
CA SER A 73 -4.77 0.07 -3.20
C SER A 73 -3.71 0.69 -2.31
N TYR A 74 -2.72 -0.12 -1.97
CA TYR A 74 -1.55 0.26 -1.21
C TYR A 74 -0.33 -0.38 -1.84
N ARG A 75 0.72 0.43 -2.02
CA ARG A 75 1.99 -0.05 -2.52
C ARG A 75 3.13 0.54 -1.70
N GLN A 76 4.08 -0.28 -1.33
CA GLN A 76 5.24 0.14 -0.54
C GLN A 76 6.51 -0.39 -1.16
N TYR A 77 7.52 0.49 -1.28
CA TYR A 77 8.82 0.16 -1.83
C TYR A 77 9.85 0.13 -0.71
N LYS A 78 10.48 -1.04 -0.48
CA LYS A 78 11.55 -1.19 0.51
C LYS A 78 12.89 -1.43 -0.18
N PRO A 79 13.85 -0.49 -0.09
CA PRO A 79 15.18 -0.71 -0.62
C PRO A 79 15.87 -1.84 0.17
N LYS A 80 16.63 -2.69 -0.53
CA LYS A 80 17.42 -3.74 0.13
C LYS A 80 18.69 -3.18 0.74
N LEU A 81 19.14 -3.77 1.85
CA LEU A 81 20.35 -3.33 2.55
C LEU A 81 21.61 -3.38 1.67
N GLN A 82 21.67 -4.35 0.74
CA GLN A 82 22.77 -4.49 -0.22
C GLN A 82 23.00 -3.24 -1.09
N ASN A 83 21.98 -2.38 -1.26
CA ASN A 83 22.08 -1.14 -2.04
C ASN A 83 23.08 -0.15 -1.46
N PHE A 84 23.38 -0.26 -0.15
CA PHE A 84 24.25 0.66 0.60
C PHE A 84 25.67 0.12 0.77
N THR A 85 26.06 -0.89 0.01
CA THR A 85 27.42 -1.46 -0.01
C THR A 85 28.23 -0.91 -1.20
N ASN A 86 29.55 -1.11 -1.19
CA ASN A 86 30.43 -0.69 -2.31
C ASN A 86 30.09 -1.36 -3.64
N VAL A 87 29.51 -2.56 -3.61
CA VAL A 87 29.04 -3.29 -4.81
C VAL A 87 27.57 -2.98 -5.14
N GLY A 88 26.96 -2.04 -4.42
CA GLY A 88 25.55 -1.71 -4.51
C GLY A 88 25.12 -1.43 -5.94
N VAL A 89 25.88 -0.64 -6.72
CA VAL A 89 25.55 -0.29 -8.12
C VAL A 89 25.30 -1.52 -9.01
N LEU A 90 26.05 -2.60 -8.81
CA LEU A 90 25.93 -3.82 -9.61
C LEU A 90 24.73 -4.68 -9.20
N PHE A 91 24.44 -4.74 -7.90
CA PHE A 91 23.47 -5.68 -7.32
C PHE A 91 22.32 -4.99 -6.59
N ARG A 92 21.93 -3.77 -7.01
CA ARG A 92 20.80 -3.07 -6.39
C ARG A 92 19.53 -3.91 -6.47
N GLY A 93 18.65 -3.73 -5.49
CA GLY A 93 17.31 -4.28 -5.53
C GLY A 93 16.37 -3.63 -4.52
N GLN A 94 15.09 -3.95 -4.67
CA GLN A 94 14.01 -3.48 -3.82
C GLN A 94 12.94 -4.56 -3.68
N SER A 95 12.25 -4.57 -2.54
CA SER A 95 11.02 -5.32 -2.37
C SER A 95 9.83 -4.39 -2.61
N ASN A 96 8.92 -4.82 -3.47
CA ASN A 96 7.68 -4.14 -3.79
C ASN A 96 6.55 -4.90 -3.11
N PHE A 97 5.90 -4.27 -2.15
CA PHE A 97 4.69 -4.79 -1.54
C PHE A 97 3.50 -4.13 -2.23
N SER A 98 2.55 -4.92 -2.72
CA SER A 98 1.31 -4.42 -3.30
C SER A 98 0.14 -5.11 -2.62
N LYS A 99 -0.84 -4.31 -2.18
CA LYS A 99 -2.06 -4.81 -1.56
C LYS A 99 -3.25 -4.07 -2.16
N GLU A 100 -4.28 -4.81 -2.50
CA GLU A 100 -5.50 -4.29 -3.09
C GLU A 100 -6.72 -4.93 -2.44
N LEU A 101 -7.68 -4.11 -2.03
CA LEU A 101 -8.96 -4.53 -1.52
C LEU A 101 -10.05 -3.97 -2.43
N VAL A 102 -10.80 -4.88 -3.05
CA VAL A 102 -11.96 -4.55 -3.86
C VAL A 102 -13.22 -4.89 -3.08
N LEU A 103 -14.11 -3.92 -2.92
CA LEU A 103 -15.41 -4.09 -2.29
C LEU A 103 -16.51 -3.84 -3.32
N LEU A 104 -17.40 -4.81 -3.50
CA LEU A 104 -18.63 -4.65 -4.27
C LEU A 104 -19.78 -4.36 -3.32
N PHE A 105 -20.40 -3.19 -3.48
CA PHE A 105 -21.59 -2.78 -2.76
C PHE A 105 -22.85 -3.03 -3.60
N ASP A 106 -23.92 -3.43 -2.94
CA ASP A 106 -25.26 -3.46 -3.51
C ASP A 106 -25.91 -2.07 -3.54
N LYS A 107 -27.14 -2.00 -4.06
CA LYS A 107 -27.94 -0.76 -4.14
C LYS A 107 -28.28 -0.17 -2.77
N ALA A 108 -28.32 -1.00 -1.72
CA ALA A 108 -28.55 -0.57 -0.34
C ALA A 108 -27.25 -0.05 0.32
N GLY A 109 -26.13 -0.07 -0.41
CA GLY A 109 -24.84 0.38 0.07
C GLY A 109 -24.18 -0.59 1.04
N LYS A 110 -24.54 -1.89 0.99
CA LYS A 110 -23.91 -2.95 1.77
C LYS A 110 -22.94 -3.78 0.93
N VAL A 111 -21.83 -4.19 1.51
CA VAL A 111 -20.84 -5.06 0.87
C VAL A 111 -21.52 -6.40 0.56
N ARG A 112 -21.62 -6.70 -0.73
CA ARG A 112 -22.12 -7.96 -1.27
C ARG A 112 -20.99 -8.97 -1.47
N GLN A 113 -19.86 -8.50 -1.98
CA GLN A 113 -18.66 -9.30 -2.23
C GLN A 113 -17.41 -8.47 -1.98
N TRP A 114 -16.31 -9.14 -1.65
CA TRP A 114 -15.02 -8.51 -1.47
C TRP A 114 -13.90 -9.44 -1.90
N LYS A 115 -12.77 -8.86 -2.27
CA LYS A 115 -11.54 -9.58 -2.56
C LYS A 115 -10.35 -8.78 -2.05
N LEU A 116 -9.54 -9.42 -1.21
CA LEU A 116 -8.22 -8.90 -0.84
C LEU A 116 -7.17 -9.63 -1.67
N SER A 117 -6.19 -8.90 -2.18
CA SER A 117 -5.04 -9.44 -2.88
C SER A 117 -3.79 -8.78 -2.35
N ALA A 118 -2.78 -9.58 -2.03
CA ALA A 118 -1.50 -9.10 -1.56
C ALA A 118 -0.39 -9.84 -2.31
N SER A 119 0.62 -9.10 -2.76
CA SER A 119 1.82 -9.64 -3.35
C SER A 119 3.06 -8.93 -2.82
N GLU A 120 4.15 -9.68 -2.74
CA GLU A 120 5.47 -9.15 -2.50
C GLU A 120 6.38 -9.63 -3.62
N GLU A 121 7.06 -8.69 -4.27
CA GLU A 121 7.98 -8.97 -5.36
C GLU A 121 9.34 -8.36 -5.06
N SER A 122 10.39 -9.16 -5.16
CA SER A 122 11.76 -8.69 -5.03
C SER A 122 12.34 -8.45 -6.43
N LEU A 123 12.62 -7.20 -6.77
CA LEU A 123 13.23 -6.83 -8.04
C LEU A 123 14.71 -6.48 -7.89
N GLY A 124 15.53 -7.00 -8.81
CA GLY A 124 16.87 -6.50 -9.05
C GLY A 124 16.79 -5.24 -9.93
N THR A 125 17.50 -4.20 -9.53
CA THR A 125 17.60 -2.92 -10.26
C THR A 125 19.04 -2.50 -10.49
N GLY A 126 19.99 -3.40 -10.20
CA GLY A 126 21.41 -3.19 -10.43
C GLY A 126 21.82 -3.56 -11.85
N LEU A 127 22.99 -3.10 -12.28
CA LEU A 127 23.49 -3.36 -13.63
C LEU A 127 23.53 -4.85 -13.98
N ALA A 128 23.83 -5.71 -13.00
CA ALA A 128 23.93 -7.16 -13.17
C ALA A 128 22.65 -7.93 -12.82
N THR A 129 21.64 -7.26 -12.22
CA THR A 129 20.44 -7.91 -11.69
C THR A 129 19.14 -7.37 -12.26
N GLN A 130 19.19 -6.32 -13.08
CA GLN A 130 18.02 -5.78 -13.77
C GLN A 130 17.47 -6.78 -14.80
N PRO A 131 16.14 -6.83 -14.99
CA PRO A 131 15.54 -7.60 -16.08
C PRO A 131 16.07 -7.09 -17.44
N LEU A 132 16.27 -8.01 -18.38
CA LEU A 132 16.58 -7.62 -19.76
C LEU A 132 15.42 -6.80 -20.33
N PRO A 133 15.70 -5.73 -21.09
CA PRO A 133 14.65 -4.99 -21.78
C PRO A 133 13.88 -5.95 -22.69
N ALA A 134 12.55 -5.87 -22.67
CA ALA A 134 11.74 -6.64 -23.60
C ALA A 134 12.10 -6.23 -25.04
N GLU A 135 12.52 -7.19 -25.86
CA GLU A 135 12.70 -6.98 -27.29
C GLU A 135 11.34 -6.62 -27.89
N ASN A 136 11.25 -5.42 -28.47
CA ASN A 136 10.08 -4.88 -29.14
C ASN A 136 10.18 -5.07 -30.66
#